data_AF-A0AB39R8Z7-F1
#
_entry.id   AF-A0AB39R8Z7-F1
#
_cell.length_a   1.000
_cell.length_b   1.000
_cell.length_c   1.000
_cell.angle_alpha   90.00
_cell.angle_beta   90.00
_cell.angle_gamma   90.00
#
_symmetry.space_group_name_H-M   'P 1'
#
loop_
_entity.id
_entity.type
_entity.pdbx_description
1 polymer ?
#
loop_
_entity_poly.entity_id
_entity_poly.type
_entity_poly.pdbx_seq_one_letter_code
_entity_poly.pdbx_strand_id
1 'polypeptide(L)'
;MECFAGRVDAPQVLADRLARRLDEQMRLGAPITNPVGWLVSRALSQRQQCGDKLCDDRMLLDSGRDCPRCEDRQASSRAQRHAVAAAVEDAMPYASPEERRTATESQLHEAVTTQAWAREHRWEQERARKAAAAKARTEAAATRPALDEPAAPQATVVLPAPRPAPAVPEPEADVVDQELVLEELSREQVVDWRNRAATDHQVVFDHIDLYGEVSARRLFTSTFVDQVTRLSRLGHLSLGYITWERS
;
A
#
# COMPACT_ATOMS: atom_id res chain seq x y z
N MET A 1 -4.45 3.52 21.71
CA MET A 1 -5.08 4.55 20.87
C MET A 1 -4.11 4.81 19.73
N GLU A 2 -4.24 4.05 18.65
CA GLU A 2 -3.37 4.14 17.48
C GLU A 2 -3.82 5.35 16.65
N CYS A 3 -3.13 6.48 16.81
CA CYS A 3 -3.38 7.65 15.99
C CYS A 3 -2.65 7.44 14.66
N PHE A 4 -3.29 6.78 13.70
CA PHE A 4 -2.92 7.05 12.31
C PHE A 4 -3.25 8.52 12.04
N ALA A 5 -2.35 9.25 11.36
CA ALA A 5 -2.69 10.58 10.84
C ALA A 5 -4.07 10.49 10.17
N GLY A 6 -5.03 11.29 10.67
CA GLY A 6 -6.38 11.27 10.12
C GLY A 6 -6.34 11.66 8.64
N ARG A 7 -7.43 11.41 7.90
CA ARG A 7 -7.58 11.84 6.49
C ARG A 7 -7.27 13.33 6.29
N VAL A 8 -7.44 14.14 7.33
CA VAL A 8 -7.20 15.59 7.36
C VAL A 8 -5.70 15.94 7.37
N ASP A 9 -4.86 15.15 8.04
CA ASP A 9 -3.43 15.43 8.18
C ASP A 9 -2.59 14.79 7.09
N ALA A 10 -3.15 13.82 6.35
CA ALA A 10 -2.45 13.10 5.29
C ALA A 10 -1.80 13.99 4.21
N PRO A 11 -2.45 15.08 3.71
CA PRO A 11 -1.81 16.00 2.76
C PRO A 11 -0.60 16.73 3.36
N GLN A 12 -0.69 17.16 4.62
CA GLN A 12 0.40 17.86 5.30
C GLN A 12 1.57 16.92 5.55
N VAL A 13 1.29 15.70 6.04
CA VAL A 13 2.31 14.65 6.23
C VAL A 13 3.06 14.34 4.94
N LEU A 14 2.34 14.32 3.80
CA LEU A 14 2.95 14.13 2.49
C LEU A 14 3.78 15.35 2.07
N ALA A 15 3.27 16.57 2.26
CA ALA A 15 4.01 17.79 1.96
C ALA A 15 5.31 17.88 2.77
N ASP A 16 5.24 17.64 4.08
CA ASP A 16 6.41 17.63 4.97
C ASP A 16 7.42 16.55 4.55
N ARG A 17 6.94 15.36 4.15
CA ARG A 17 7.80 14.31 3.58
C ARG A 17 8.53 14.79 2.33
N LEU A 18 7.82 15.41 1.39
CA LEU A 18 8.42 15.88 0.14
C LEU A 18 9.43 16.99 0.39
N ALA A 19 9.11 17.95 1.26
CA ALA A 19 9.99 19.04 1.64
C ALA A 19 11.32 18.53 2.23
N ARG A 20 11.27 17.61 3.19
CA ARG A 20 12.49 17.00 3.77
C ARG A 20 13.34 16.28 2.73
N ARG A 21 12.71 15.56 1.80
CA ARG A 21 13.45 14.79 0.77
C ARG A 21 14.07 15.71 -0.28
N LEU A 22 13.41 16.83 -0.58
CA LEU A 22 13.96 17.86 -1.45
C LEU A 22 15.16 18.55 -0.77
N ASP A 23 15.03 18.92 0.50
CA ASP A 23 16.13 19.51 1.29
C ASP A 23 17.36 18.59 1.33
N GLU A 24 17.17 17.30 1.62
CA GLU A 24 18.25 16.32 1.60
C GLU A 24 18.89 16.18 0.20
N GLN A 25 18.09 16.21 -0.86
CA GLN A 25 18.61 16.15 -2.23
C GLN A 25 19.46 17.39 -2.55
N MET A 26 19.00 18.57 -2.11
CA MET A 26 19.73 19.83 -2.28
C MET A 26 21.05 19.82 -1.48
N ARG A 27 21.03 19.30 -0.26
CA ARG A 27 22.22 19.15 0.59
C ARG A 27 23.28 18.23 -0.02
N LEU A 28 22.85 17.17 -0.70
CA LEU A 28 23.72 16.22 -1.39
C LEU A 28 24.21 16.73 -2.77
N GLY A 29 23.72 17.89 -3.24
CA GLY A 29 24.20 18.55 -4.45
C GLY A 29 23.83 17.86 -5.77
N ALA A 30 22.93 16.87 -5.75
CA ALA A 30 22.56 16.10 -6.94
C ALA A 30 21.33 16.71 -7.64
N PRO A 31 21.43 17.20 -8.88
CA PRO A 31 20.27 17.75 -9.60
C PRO A 31 19.21 16.68 -9.86
N ILE A 32 17.93 17.07 -9.78
CA ILE A 32 16.81 16.20 -10.14
C ILE A 32 16.59 16.28 -11.65
N THR A 33 17.14 15.31 -12.38
CA THR A 33 17.06 15.25 -13.85
C THR A 33 15.75 14.64 -14.36
N ASN A 34 15.09 13.81 -13.55
CA ASN A 34 13.77 13.23 -13.84
C ASN A 34 12.85 13.43 -12.64
N PRO A 35 12.02 14.49 -12.62
CA PRO A 35 11.15 14.81 -11.49
C PRO A 35 10.12 13.71 -11.17
N VAL A 36 9.49 13.13 -12.20
CA VAL A 36 8.49 12.07 -12.02
C VAL A 36 9.15 10.79 -11.50
N GLY A 37 10.29 10.40 -12.08
CA GLY A 37 11.07 9.26 -11.61
C GLY A 37 11.58 9.44 -10.18
N TRP A 38 11.97 10.67 -9.82
CA TRP A 38 12.36 11.01 -8.46
C TRP A 38 11.17 10.92 -7.49
N LEU A 39 10.00 11.43 -7.87
CA LEU A 39 8.80 11.34 -7.05
C LEU A 39 8.43 9.88 -6.75
N VAL A 40 8.27 9.05 -7.78
CA VAL A 40 7.82 7.66 -7.61
C VAL A 40 8.84 6.81 -6.85
N SER A 41 10.10 6.84 -7.30
CA SER A 41 11.14 5.95 -6.78
C SER A 41 11.73 6.41 -5.46
N ARG A 42 11.68 7.72 -5.16
CA ARG A 42 12.45 8.30 -4.05
C ARG A 42 11.67 9.23 -3.15
N ALA A 43 10.68 9.99 -3.62
CA ALA A 43 10.00 10.99 -2.79
C ALA A 43 8.71 10.49 -2.14
N LEU A 44 7.96 9.63 -2.82
CA LEU A 44 6.69 9.06 -2.34
C LEU A 44 6.88 7.74 -1.60
N SER A 45 7.86 6.94 -2.03
CA SER A 45 8.17 5.63 -1.47
C SER A 45 8.55 5.74 0.02
N GLN A 46 7.79 5.13 0.92
CA GLN A 46 8.12 5.14 2.35
C GLN A 46 9.41 4.36 2.60
N ARG A 47 10.41 4.96 3.26
CA ARG A 47 11.70 4.32 3.51
C ARG A 47 11.64 3.53 4.82
N GLN A 48 11.28 2.26 4.71
CA GLN A 48 11.16 1.35 5.85
C GLN A 48 12.53 0.80 6.30
N GLN A 49 13.40 1.68 6.79
CA GLN A 49 14.62 1.26 7.50
C GLN A 49 14.32 0.83 8.96
N CYS A 50 13.21 1.36 9.48
CA CYS A 50 12.60 1.00 10.76
C CYS A 50 11.46 0.01 10.51
N GLY A 51 11.26 -0.95 11.41
CA GLY A 51 10.13 -1.89 11.33
C GLY A 51 8.80 -1.29 11.82
N ASP A 52 8.79 -0.03 12.21
CA ASP A 52 7.59 0.67 12.66
C ASP A 52 6.81 1.21 11.46
N LYS A 53 5.54 0.83 11.35
CA LYS A 53 4.66 1.22 10.23
C LYS A 53 4.43 2.73 10.18
N LEU A 54 4.47 3.40 11.33
CA LEU A 54 4.29 4.84 11.42
C LEU A 54 5.59 5.60 11.18
N CYS A 55 6.75 4.92 11.09
CA CYS A 55 8.02 5.58 10.81
C CYS A 55 8.20 5.80 9.29
N ASP A 56 8.59 7.01 8.92
CA ASP A 56 9.17 7.30 7.61
C ASP A 56 10.44 8.12 7.80
N ASP A 57 11.57 7.51 7.45
CA ASP A 57 12.89 8.15 7.49
C ASP A 57 13.19 8.87 8.82
N ARG A 58 13.04 8.12 9.92
CA ARG A 58 13.29 8.56 11.31
C ARG A 58 12.23 9.49 11.91
N MET A 59 11.16 9.83 11.20
CA MET A 59 10.05 10.60 11.79
C MET A 59 8.76 9.79 11.82
N LEU A 60 7.94 10.03 12.84
CA LEU A 60 6.61 9.44 12.94
C LEU A 60 5.62 10.22 12.07
N LEU A 61 4.83 9.51 11.26
CA LEU A 61 3.89 10.10 10.31
C LEU A 61 2.68 10.74 10.98
N ASP A 62 2.32 10.33 12.19
CA ASP A 62 1.16 10.84 12.93
C ASP A 62 1.43 12.17 13.64
N SER A 63 2.67 12.39 14.05
CA SER A 63 3.05 13.47 14.96
C SER A 63 4.20 14.33 14.43
N GLY A 64 4.87 13.91 13.34
CA GLY A 64 6.03 14.61 12.79
C GLY A 64 7.26 14.61 13.69
N ARG A 65 7.22 13.93 14.84
CA ARG A 65 8.33 13.85 15.80
C ARG A 65 9.35 12.80 15.40
N ASP A 66 10.54 12.87 15.99
CA ASP A 66 11.53 11.81 15.88
C ASP A 66 10.96 10.46 16.34
N CYS A 67 11.30 9.42 15.58
CA CYS A 67 10.88 8.05 15.85
C CYS A 67 11.79 7.46 16.94
N PRO A 68 11.27 7.12 18.13
CA PRO A 68 12.09 6.65 19.24
C PRO A 68 12.84 5.35 18.89
N ARG A 69 12.25 4.47 18.08
CA ARG A 69 12.95 3.27 17.58
C ARG A 69 14.15 3.59 16.67
N CYS A 70 14.05 4.64 15.87
CA CYS A 70 15.17 5.11 15.07
C CYS A 70 16.25 5.76 15.94
N GLU A 71 15.86 6.48 16.99
CA GLU A 71 16.79 7.04 17.98
C GLU A 71 17.53 5.94 18.74
N ASP A 72 16.81 4.96 19.28
CA ASP A 72 17.38 3.79 19.96
C ASP A 72 18.38 3.06 19.07
N ARG A 73 18.02 2.86 17.80
CA ARG A 73 18.91 2.24 16.82
C ARG A 73 20.17 3.08 16.59
N GLN A 74 20.03 4.40 16.46
CA GLN A 74 21.17 5.30 16.31
C GLN A 74 22.06 5.32 17.56
N ALA A 75 21.46 5.32 18.75
CA ALA A 75 22.17 5.25 20.02
C ALA A 75 22.96 3.93 20.12
N SER A 76 22.33 2.81 19.78
CA SER A 76 22.99 1.50 19.70
C SER A 76 24.15 1.49 18.69
N SER A 77 23.96 2.05 17.49
CA SER A 77 25.04 2.18 16.50
C SER A 77 26.17 3.12 16.93
N ARG A 78 25.87 4.17 17.70
CA ARG A 78 26.90 5.03 18.31
C ARG A 78 27.68 4.26 19.38
N ALA A 79 26.97 3.59 20.29
CA ALA A 79 27.57 2.78 21.34
C ALA A 79 28.47 1.67 20.78
N GLN A 80 28.04 0.97 19.73
CA GLN A 80 28.86 -0.04 19.05
C GLN A 80 30.15 0.57 18.47
N ARG A 81 30.07 1.72 17.79
CA ARG A 81 31.26 2.38 17.24
C ARG A 81 32.24 2.80 18.33
N HIS A 82 31.73 3.35 19.43
CA HIS A 82 32.57 3.70 20.58
C HIS A 82 33.21 2.47 21.23
N ALA A 83 32.46 1.37 21.38
CA ALA A 83 32.99 0.13 21.92
C ALA A 83 34.10 -0.47 21.05
N VAL A 84 33.92 -0.48 19.72
CA VAL A 84 34.95 -0.96 18.79
C VAL A 84 36.18 -0.05 18.82
N ALA A 85 36.00 1.26 18.80
CA ALA A 85 37.12 2.21 18.87
C ALA A 85 37.94 2.04 20.16
N ALA A 86 37.27 1.90 21.31
CA ALA A 86 37.92 1.65 22.59
C ALA A 86 38.67 0.31 22.60
N ALA A 87 38.06 -0.76 22.07
CA ALA A 87 38.71 -2.07 21.96
C ALA A 87 39.95 -2.04 21.07
N VAL A 88 39.94 -1.26 19.98
CA VAL A 88 41.11 -1.06 19.11
C VAL A 88 42.19 -0.25 19.81
N GLU A 89 41.83 0.78 20.58
CA GLU A 89 42.78 1.55 21.38
C GLU A 89 43.51 0.69 22.41
N ASP A 90 42.76 -0.14 23.14
CA ASP A 90 43.31 -1.10 24.12
C ASP A 90 44.18 -2.18 23.46
N ALA A 91 43.79 -2.67 22.28
CA ALA A 91 44.53 -3.70 21.56
C ALA A 91 45.78 -3.18 20.84
N MET A 92 45.82 -1.89 20.50
CA MET A 92 46.89 -1.26 19.72
C MET A 92 47.44 0.02 20.39
N PRO A 93 47.99 -0.08 21.62
CA PRO A 93 48.39 1.09 22.41
C PRO A 93 49.53 1.90 21.77
N TYR A 94 50.39 1.25 20.99
CA TYR A 94 51.56 1.87 20.35
C TYR A 94 51.32 2.27 18.88
N ALA A 95 50.16 1.96 18.32
CA ALA A 95 49.85 2.33 16.95
C ALA A 95 49.64 3.85 16.82
N SER A 96 49.84 4.38 15.62
CA SER A 96 49.47 5.74 15.30
C SER A 96 47.94 5.92 15.31
N PRO A 97 47.43 7.15 15.45
CA PRO A 97 46.00 7.42 15.34
C PRO A 97 45.39 6.98 14.01
N GLU A 98 46.15 7.05 12.92
CA GLU A 98 45.68 6.66 11.59
C GLU A 98 45.53 5.13 11.47
N GLU A 99 46.51 4.37 11.96
CA GLU A 99 46.44 2.91 12.00
C GLU A 99 45.26 2.44 12.87
N ARG A 100 45.02 3.08 14.03
CA ARG A 100 43.84 2.78 14.86
C ARG A 100 42.52 3.10 14.17
N ARG A 101 42.43 4.19 13.40
CA ARG A 101 41.24 4.52 12.61
C ARG A 101 40.96 3.45 11.56
N THR A 102 41.97 3.08 10.76
CA THR A 102 41.85 2.05 9.73
C THR A 102 41.45 0.70 10.32
N ALA A 103 42.02 0.32 11.48
CA ALA A 103 41.63 -0.89 12.20
C ALA A 103 40.18 -0.84 12.69
N THR A 104 39.75 0.30 13.25
CA THR A 104 38.36 0.52 13.70
C THR A 104 37.38 0.39 12.54
N GLU A 105 37.66 1.05 11.41
CA GLU A 105 36.83 0.97 10.20
C GLU A 105 36.74 -0.45 9.66
N SER A 106 37.85 -1.18 9.63
CA SER A 106 37.90 -2.57 9.17
C SER A 106 37.05 -3.49 10.06
N GLN A 107 37.16 -3.36 11.39
CA GLN A 107 36.37 -4.15 12.33
C GLN A 107 34.88 -3.80 12.27
N LEU A 108 34.53 -2.52 12.11
CA LEU A 108 33.14 -2.12 11.91
C LEU A 108 32.56 -2.68 10.61
N HIS A 109 33.33 -2.64 9.53
CA HIS A 109 32.93 -3.20 8.24
C HIS A 109 32.67 -4.70 8.32
N GLU A 110 33.57 -5.45 8.96
CA GLU A 110 33.40 -6.88 9.20
C GLU A 110 32.13 -7.15 10.01
N ALA A 111 31.94 -6.46 11.14
CA ALA A 111 30.76 -6.64 12.00
C ALA A 111 29.44 -6.38 11.27
N VAL A 112 29.35 -5.33 10.46
CA VAL A 112 28.17 -5.01 9.65
C VAL A 112 27.92 -6.09 8.59
N THR A 113 28.98 -6.56 7.93
CA THR A 113 28.90 -7.60 6.90
C THR A 113 28.42 -8.92 7.48
N THR A 114 28.99 -9.37 8.60
CA THR A 114 28.54 -10.57 9.32
C THR A 114 27.08 -10.46 9.74
N GLN A 115 26.65 -9.29 10.25
CA GLN A 115 25.26 -9.06 10.62
C GLN A 115 24.31 -9.13 9.41
N ALA A 116 24.73 -8.62 8.25
CA ALA A 116 23.97 -8.68 7.01
C ALA A 116 23.78 -10.13 6.54
N TRP A 117 24.84 -10.93 6.50
CA TRP A 117 24.75 -12.36 6.15
C TRP A 117 23.87 -13.14 7.12
N ALA A 118 24.03 -12.91 8.44
CA ALA A 118 23.19 -13.56 9.44
C ALA A 118 21.71 -13.19 9.26
N ARG A 119 21.41 -11.96 8.83
CA ARG A 119 20.03 -11.52 8.55
C ARG A 119 19.47 -12.20 7.32
N GLU A 120 20.22 -12.28 6.22
CA GLU A 120 19.78 -12.94 5.00
C GLU A 120 19.50 -14.43 5.25
N HIS A 121 20.41 -15.10 5.97
CA HIS A 121 20.23 -16.51 6.33
C HIS A 121 18.97 -16.73 7.19
N ARG A 122 18.66 -15.83 8.12
CA ARG A 122 17.39 -15.90 8.88
C ARG A 122 16.17 -15.74 7.97
N TRP A 123 16.21 -14.81 7.02
CA TRP A 123 15.11 -14.64 6.06
C TRP A 123 14.92 -15.85 5.15
N GLU A 124 16.01 -16.47 4.71
CA GLU A 124 15.95 -17.70 3.95
C GLU A 124 15.30 -18.83 4.76
N GLN A 125 15.68 -19.01 6.03
CA GLN A 125 15.02 -19.98 6.91
C GLN A 125 13.53 -19.70 7.09
N GLU A 126 13.14 -18.44 7.28
CA GLU A 126 11.72 -18.07 7.39
C GLU A 126 10.94 -18.36 6.11
N ARG A 127 11.52 -18.06 4.94
CA ARG A 127 10.93 -18.40 3.64
C ARG A 127 10.77 -19.90 3.47
N ALA A 128 11.79 -20.68 3.84
CA ALA A 128 11.74 -22.14 3.80
C ALA A 128 10.64 -22.68 4.73
N ARG A 129 10.53 -22.16 5.97
CA ARG A 129 9.46 -22.52 6.91
C ARG A 129 8.07 -22.20 6.36
N LYS A 130 7.89 -21.02 5.77
CA LYS A 130 6.61 -20.62 5.14
C LYS A 130 6.26 -21.52 3.96
N ALA A 131 7.23 -21.84 3.11
CA ALA A 131 7.04 -22.75 1.97
C ALA A 131 6.67 -24.17 2.44
N ALA A 132 7.37 -24.70 3.46
CA ALA A 132 7.06 -25.99 4.05
C ALA A 132 5.65 -26.02 4.66
N ALA A 133 5.27 -24.97 5.39
CA ALA A 133 3.92 -24.85 5.95
C ALA A 133 2.84 -24.75 4.86
N ALA A 134 3.10 -24.04 3.76
CA ALA A 134 2.19 -23.98 2.61
C ALA A 134 2.03 -25.36 1.96
N LYS A 135 3.13 -26.07 1.74
CA LYS A 135 3.13 -27.44 1.20
C LYS A 135 2.35 -28.41 2.08
N ALA A 136 2.58 -28.38 3.40
CA ALA A 136 1.83 -29.20 4.36
C ALA A 136 0.33 -28.91 4.34
N ARG A 137 -0.08 -27.63 4.18
CA ARG A 137 -1.49 -27.26 4.03
C ARG A 137 -2.09 -27.81 2.74
N THR A 138 -1.37 -27.76 1.62
CA THR A 138 -1.85 -28.32 0.35
C THR A 138 -1.99 -29.84 0.39
N GLU A 139 -1.02 -30.54 1.02
CA GLU A 139 -1.07 -31.99 1.21
C GLU A 139 -2.23 -32.40 2.13
N ALA A 140 -2.42 -31.71 3.25
CA ALA A 140 -3.54 -31.97 4.15
C ALA A 140 -4.90 -31.70 3.50
N ALA A 141 -5.02 -30.68 2.65
CA ALA A 141 -6.23 -30.43 1.87
C ALA A 141 -6.50 -31.53 0.83
N ALA A 142 -5.46 -32.11 0.23
CA ALA A 142 -5.57 -33.21 -0.71
C ALA A 142 -5.88 -34.57 -0.04
N THR A 143 -5.44 -34.76 1.21
CA THR A 143 -5.66 -36.01 1.96
C THR A 143 -6.99 -36.04 2.72
N ARG A 144 -7.71 -34.91 2.87
CA ARG A 144 -9.07 -34.91 3.45
C ARG A 144 -9.98 -35.79 2.58
N PRO A 145 -10.40 -36.98 3.04
CA PRO A 145 -11.45 -37.73 2.35
C PRO A 145 -12.75 -36.93 2.47
N ALA A 146 -13.62 -37.04 1.47
CA ALA A 146 -14.97 -36.50 1.49
C ALA A 146 -15.81 -37.19 2.58
N LEU A 147 -15.59 -36.83 3.84
CA LEU A 147 -16.56 -37.01 4.92
C LEU A 147 -17.38 -35.72 5.02
N ASP A 148 -18.05 -35.40 3.91
CA ASP A 148 -19.23 -34.55 3.92
C ASP A 148 -20.40 -35.46 3.54
N GLU A 149 -20.79 -36.31 4.48
CA GLU A 149 -22.19 -36.73 4.54
C GLU A 149 -22.97 -35.46 4.93
N PRO A 150 -23.91 -34.96 4.11
CA PRO A 150 -24.60 -33.73 4.42
C PRO A 150 -25.44 -33.96 5.68
N ALA A 151 -24.95 -33.42 6.80
CA ALA A 151 -25.76 -33.22 7.99
C ALA A 151 -27.02 -32.47 7.55
N ALA A 152 -28.17 -33.12 7.75
CA ALA A 152 -29.48 -32.62 7.38
C ALA A 152 -29.65 -31.13 7.74
N PRO A 153 -30.29 -30.32 6.87
CA PRO A 153 -30.48 -28.91 7.13
C PRO A 153 -31.27 -28.73 8.42
N GLN A 154 -30.59 -28.24 9.46
CA GLN A 154 -31.26 -27.81 10.68
C GLN A 154 -32.14 -26.60 10.33
N ALA A 155 -33.39 -26.69 10.76
CA ALA A 155 -34.45 -25.77 10.42
C ALA A 155 -34.06 -24.31 10.71
N THR A 156 -34.13 -23.47 9.69
CA THR A 156 -34.10 -22.02 9.80
C THR A 156 -35.17 -21.56 10.78
N VAL A 157 -34.75 -20.93 11.88
CA VAL A 157 -35.65 -20.22 12.79
C VAL A 157 -36.26 -19.04 12.02
N VAL A 158 -37.57 -19.12 11.78
CA VAL A 158 -38.36 -18.05 11.18
C VAL A 158 -38.55 -16.94 12.22
N LEU A 159 -37.95 -15.78 11.96
CA LEU A 159 -38.28 -14.52 12.65
C LEU A 159 -39.61 -13.97 12.09
N PRO A 160 -40.54 -13.46 12.93
CA PRO A 160 -41.83 -12.97 12.46
C PRO A 160 -41.70 -11.63 11.72
N ALA A 161 -42.49 -11.48 10.65
CA ALA A 161 -42.54 -10.32 9.79
C ALA A 161 -43.03 -9.05 10.50
N PRO A 162 -42.44 -7.87 10.24
CA PRO A 162 -43.04 -6.59 10.64
C PRO A 162 -44.21 -6.23 9.72
N ARG A 163 -45.28 -5.67 10.31
CA ARG A 163 -46.50 -5.21 9.62
C ARG A 163 -46.24 -4.03 8.67
N PRO A 164 -47.03 -3.88 7.59
CA PRO A 164 -46.90 -2.78 6.65
C PRO A 164 -47.54 -1.49 7.18
N ALA A 165 -46.95 -0.35 6.81
CA ALA A 165 -47.52 0.99 6.94
C ALA A 165 -47.65 1.62 5.52
N PRO A 166 -48.53 2.60 5.33
CA PRO A 166 -49.24 2.82 4.05
C PRO A 166 -48.46 3.65 3.02
N ALA A 167 -48.82 3.43 1.76
CA ALA A 167 -48.32 4.10 0.57
C ALA A 167 -49.04 5.44 0.29
N VAL A 168 -48.30 6.44 -0.21
CA VAL A 168 -48.74 7.49 -1.17
C VAL A 168 -47.48 8.15 -1.79
N PRO A 169 -47.56 8.85 -2.95
CA PRO A 169 -47.40 8.33 -4.30
C PRO A 169 -46.13 8.88 -5.03
N GLU A 170 -45.86 8.30 -6.20
CA GLU A 170 -44.81 8.67 -7.16
C GLU A 170 -45.01 10.07 -7.78
N PRO A 171 -43.93 10.69 -8.30
CA PRO A 171 -44.01 11.50 -9.50
C PRO A 171 -43.45 10.71 -10.69
N GLU A 172 -44.32 10.53 -11.68
CA GLU A 172 -43.97 10.13 -13.04
C GLU A 172 -42.95 11.13 -13.63
N ALA A 173 -41.92 10.59 -14.29
CA ALA A 173 -41.19 11.31 -15.33
C ALA A 173 -40.96 10.36 -16.50
N ASP A 174 -41.51 10.77 -17.63
CA ASP A 174 -41.54 10.16 -18.95
C ASP A 174 -40.36 9.25 -19.31
N VAL A 175 -40.74 8.05 -19.73
CA VAL A 175 -39.97 7.15 -20.58
C VAL A 175 -39.84 7.79 -21.95
N VAL A 176 -38.60 8.03 -22.40
CA VAL A 176 -38.28 8.07 -23.82
C VAL A 176 -37.13 7.10 -24.08
N ASP A 177 -37.43 6.14 -24.95
CA ASP A 177 -36.68 4.94 -25.31
C ASP A 177 -35.17 5.12 -25.51
N GLN A 178 -34.42 4.31 -24.78
CA GLN A 178 -33.40 3.41 -25.33
C GLN A 178 -33.20 2.29 -24.30
N GLU A 179 -34.09 1.30 -24.30
CA GLU A 179 -33.93 0.10 -23.48
C GLU A 179 -32.67 -0.65 -23.95
N LEU A 180 -31.54 -0.41 -23.28
CA LEU A 180 -30.32 -1.19 -23.48
C LEU A 180 -30.51 -2.53 -22.79
N VAL A 181 -31.24 -3.43 -23.47
CA VAL A 181 -31.40 -4.82 -23.07
C VAL A 181 -30.02 -5.45 -23.13
N LEU A 182 -29.42 -5.72 -21.97
CA LEU A 182 -28.08 -6.29 -21.86
C LEU A 182 -27.98 -7.65 -22.58
N GLU A 183 -29.11 -8.33 -22.76
CA GLU A 183 -29.27 -9.59 -23.49
C GLU A 183 -29.15 -9.44 -25.02
N GLU A 184 -29.23 -8.24 -25.59
CA GLU A 184 -29.11 -7.95 -27.03
C GLU A 184 -27.73 -7.41 -27.45
N LEU A 185 -26.86 -7.13 -26.48
CA LEU A 185 -25.51 -6.66 -26.78
C LEU A 185 -24.65 -7.77 -27.39
N SER A 186 -24.07 -7.48 -28.55
CA SER A 186 -23.07 -8.35 -29.14
C SER A 186 -21.83 -8.41 -28.25
N ARG A 187 -21.09 -9.52 -28.31
CA ARG A 187 -19.83 -9.68 -27.57
C ARG A 187 -18.84 -8.55 -27.86
N GLU A 188 -18.81 -8.08 -29.11
CA GLU A 188 -17.92 -7.00 -29.55
C GLU A 188 -18.32 -5.66 -28.93
N GLN A 189 -19.62 -5.39 -28.81
CA GLN A 189 -20.13 -4.18 -28.15
C GLN A 189 -19.83 -4.19 -26.64
N VAL A 190 -19.99 -5.33 -25.96
CA VAL A 190 -19.61 -5.45 -24.53
C VAL A 190 -18.12 -5.17 -24.33
N VAL A 191 -17.26 -5.62 -25.24
CA VAL A 191 -15.81 -5.35 -25.19
C VAL A 191 -15.53 -3.87 -25.43
N ASP A 192 -16.18 -3.24 -26.41
CA ASP A 192 -16.05 -1.81 -26.69
C ASP A 192 -16.45 -0.94 -25.49
N TRP A 193 -17.60 -1.24 -24.87
CA TRP A 193 -18.03 -0.57 -23.63
C TRP A 193 -17.01 -0.71 -22.50
N ARG A 194 -16.46 -1.91 -22.28
CA ARG A 194 -15.43 -2.14 -21.25
C ARG A 194 -14.13 -1.41 -21.54
N ASN A 195 -13.69 -1.38 -22.79
CA ASN A 195 -12.48 -0.67 -23.20
C ASN A 195 -12.65 0.85 -23.01
N ARG A 196 -13.83 1.38 -23.37
CA ARG A 196 -14.17 2.78 -23.15
C ARG A 196 -14.21 3.10 -21.66
N ALA A 197 -14.88 2.28 -20.84
CA ALA A 197 -14.96 2.46 -19.40
C ALA A 197 -13.60 2.35 -18.67
N ALA A 198 -12.67 1.55 -19.20
CA ALA A 198 -11.30 1.48 -18.69
C ALA A 198 -10.47 2.74 -19.00
N THR A 199 -10.83 3.46 -20.06
CA THR A 199 -10.15 4.71 -20.45
C THR A 199 -10.81 5.92 -19.80
N ASP A 200 -12.15 5.92 -19.74
CA ASP A 200 -12.97 6.96 -19.15
C ASP A 200 -13.98 6.35 -18.17
N HIS A 201 -13.72 6.58 -16.88
CA HIS A 201 -14.56 6.05 -15.81
C HIS A 201 -15.92 6.76 -15.69
N GLN A 202 -16.13 7.91 -16.35
CA GLN A 202 -17.45 8.58 -16.38
C GLN A 202 -18.51 7.73 -17.06
N VAL A 203 -18.10 6.93 -18.05
CA VAL A 203 -18.98 6.00 -18.77
C VAL A 203 -19.69 5.01 -17.84
N VAL A 204 -19.08 4.65 -16.71
CA VAL A 204 -19.70 3.78 -15.70
C VAL A 204 -20.79 4.53 -14.93
N PHE A 205 -20.54 5.80 -14.58
CA PHE A 205 -21.51 6.63 -13.85
C PHE A 205 -22.69 7.00 -14.75
N ASP A 206 -22.43 7.42 -15.99
CA ASP A 206 -23.48 7.69 -16.98
C ASP A 206 -24.36 6.45 -17.20
N HIS A 207 -23.77 5.25 -17.23
CA HIS A 207 -24.53 4.01 -17.36
C HIS A 207 -25.34 3.68 -16.11
N ILE A 208 -24.82 3.97 -14.91
CA ILE A 208 -25.56 3.79 -13.65
C ILE A 208 -26.75 4.77 -13.59
N ASP A 209 -26.55 6.01 -14.02
CA ASP A 209 -27.59 7.04 -14.00
C ASP A 209 -28.69 6.77 -15.03
N LEU A 210 -28.34 6.22 -16.19
CA LEU A 210 -29.29 5.90 -17.26
C LEU A 210 -29.98 4.53 -17.10
N TYR A 211 -29.27 3.50 -16.61
CA TYR A 211 -29.74 2.11 -16.63
C TYR A 211 -29.68 1.39 -15.26
N GLY A 212 -29.20 2.07 -14.23
CA GLY A 212 -29.11 1.55 -12.87
C GLY A 212 -27.87 0.71 -12.59
N GLU A 213 -27.54 0.61 -11.30
CA GLU A 213 -26.32 -0.05 -10.80
C GLU A 213 -26.29 -1.55 -11.11
N VAL A 214 -27.44 -2.22 -11.08
CA VAL A 214 -27.55 -3.65 -11.38
C VAL A 214 -27.15 -3.93 -12.83
N SER A 215 -27.54 -3.05 -13.76
CA SER A 215 -27.15 -3.14 -15.18
C SER A 215 -25.65 -2.92 -15.35
N ALA A 216 -25.10 -1.87 -14.73
CA ALA A 216 -23.67 -1.57 -14.77
C ALA A 216 -22.80 -2.72 -14.23
N ARG A 217 -23.22 -3.37 -13.13
CA ARG A 217 -22.51 -4.52 -12.53
C ARG A 217 -22.47 -5.73 -13.47
N ARG A 218 -23.51 -5.95 -14.28
CA ARG A 218 -23.54 -7.00 -15.31
C ARG A 218 -22.62 -6.67 -16.49
N LEU A 219 -22.66 -5.42 -16.97
CA LEU A 219 -21.88 -5.00 -18.13
C LEU A 219 -20.37 -4.91 -17.81
N PHE A 220 -20.00 -4.26 -16.71
CA PHE A 220 -18.60 -3.92 -16.41
C PHE A 220 -17.94 -4.80 -15.34
N THR A 221 -18.65 -5.77 -14.77
CA THR A 221 -18.28 -6.57 -13.59
C THR A 221 -18.41 -5.81 -12.26
N SER A 222 -18.83 -6.52 -11.21
CA SER A 222 -19.02 -5.94 -9.87
C SER A 222 -17.73 -5.33 -9.30
N THR A 223 -16.61 -6.02 -9.46
CA THR A 223 -15.30 -5.58 -8.95
C THR A 223 -14.85 -4.27 -9.57
N PHE A 224 -15.09 -4.07 -10.87
CA PHE A 224 -14.75 -2.84 -11.57
C PHE A 224 -15.65 -1.67 -11.16
N VAL A 225 -16.97 -1.90 -11.04
CA VAL A 225 -17.91 -0.88 -10.55
C VAL A 225 -17.57 -0.45 -9.12
N ASP A 226 -17.23 -1.40 -8.24
CA ASP A 226 -16.81 -1.11 -6.87
C ASP A 226 -15.47 -0.33 -6.85
N GLN A 227 -14.53 -0.66 -7.74
CA GLN A 227 -13.26 0.06 -7.87
C GLN A 227 -13.47 1.50 -8.34
N VAL A 228 -14.26 1.72 -9.39
CA VAL A 228 -14.54 3.05 -9.95
C VAL A 228 -15.32 3.91 -8.95
N THR A 229 -16.32 3.35 -8.28
CA THR A 229 -17.08 4.03 -7.22
C THR A 229 -16.19 4.39 -6.02
N ARG A 230 -15.25 3.51 -5.67
CA ARG A 230 -14.27 3.80 -4.62
C ARG A 230 -13.32 4.93 -5.04
N LEU A 231 -12.91 4.98 -6.31
CA LEU A 231 -12.07 6.04 -6.85
C LEU A 231 -12.79 7.39 -6.91
N SER A 232 -14.08 7.42 -7.28
CA SER A 232 -14.86 8.68 -7.29
C SER A 232 -15.13 9.22 -5.89
N ARG A 233 -15.27 8.36 -4.88
CA ARG A 233 -15.34 8.76 -3.46
C ARG A 233 -14.04 9.37 -2.92
N LEU A 234 -12.93 9.23 -3.65
CA LEU A 234 -11.66 9.90 -3.39
C LEU A 234 -11.58 11.27 -4.10
N GLY A 235 -12.59 11.66 -4.89
CA GLY A 235 -12.65 12.81 -5.78
C GLY A 235 -12.89 14.18 -5.11
N HIS A 236 -11.94 14.65 -4.31
CA HIS A 236 -11.67 16.10 -4.18
C HIS A 236 -10.33 16.48 -4.82
N LEU A 237 -9.57 15.52 -5.35
CA LEU A 237 -8.37 15.79 -6.14
C LEU A 237 -8.73 15.77 -7.62
N SER A 238 -9.43 16.82 -8.05
CA SER A 238 -9.54 17.16 -9.47
C SER A 238 -8.16 17.62 -9.93
N LEU A 239 -7.34 16.69 -10.42
CA LEU A 239 -6.22 17.04 -11.28
C LEU A 239 -6.81 17.36 -12.66
N GLY A 240 -7.25 18.61 -12.80
CA GLY A 240 -7.71 19.14 -14.07
C GLY A 240 -6.67 18.87 -15.15
N TYR A 241 -7.10 18.18 -16.20
CA TYR A 241 -6.36 18.04 -17.44
C TYR A 241 -6.11 19.44 -18.00
N ILE A 242 -4.93 20.01 -17.74
CA ILE A 242 -4.36 21.03 -18.62
C ILE A 242 -3.69 20.30 -19.77
N THR A 243 -4.31 20.37 -20.93
CA THR A 243 -3.69 20.01 -22.21
C THR A 243 -2.43 20.86 -22.36
N TRP A 244 -1.26 20.22 -22.32
CA TRP A 244 -0.02 20.85 -22.73
C TRP A 244 -0.08 21.12 -24.23
N GLU A 245 -0.55 22.31 -24.60
CA GLU A 245 -0.32 22.83 -25.94
C GLU A 245 1.17 23.14 -26.11
N ARG A 246 1.70 22.63 -27.22
CA ARG A 246 3.10 22.70 -27.63
C ARG A 246 3.52 24.16 -27.82
N SER A 247 4.66 24.55 -27.24
CA SER A 247 5.55 25.60 -27.78
C SER A 247 6.82 24.95 -28.29
#